data_AF-A0A1W1YGI5-F1
#
_entry.id   AF-A0A1W1YGI5-F1
#
_cell.length_a   1.000
_cell.length_b   1.000
_cell.length_c   1.000
_cell.angle_alpha   90.00
_cell.angle_beta   90.00
_cell.angle_gamma   90.00
#
_symmetry.space_group_name_H-M   'P 1'
#
loop_
_entity.id
_entity.type
_entity.pdbx_description
1 polymer ?
#
loop_
_entity_poly.entity_id
_entity_poly.type
_entity_poly.pdbx_seq_one_letter_code
_entity_poly.pdbx_strand_id
1 'polypeptide(L)'
;MKICKNCGTEIRDEDRICYRCGTEYVEEESVTEEKIDTADPKAYKLKWHILFIAILMIAGAARVFFSVQAITGWNLYIYNGVDITVLVNMFYPGIKELNIVYGVMGLLTAILMYCVGFWLIKFRRKALKWMGIMFLGWIAVRVLYIGAVSLVSKRNSFENSTIISTIVGYMILGVINWVYYSRRKELFVK
;
A
#
# COMPACT_ATOMS: atom_id res chain seq x y z
N MET A 1 -43.12 25.53 -36.11
CA MET A 1 -42.36 25.96 -37.31
C MET A 1 -40.88 25.99 -36.95
N LYS A 2 -40.01 25.48 -37.82
CA LYS A 2 -38.56 25.36 -37.61
C LYS A 2 -37.82 26.28 -38.59
N ILE A 3 -36.67 26.86 -38.21
CA ILE A 3 -35.87 27.71 -39.12
C ILE A 3 -34.63 26.95 -39.57
N CYS A 4 -34.37 26.93 -40.88
CA CYS A 4 -33.15 26.33 -41.42
C CYS A 4 -31.90 27.09 -40.97
N LYS A 5 -30.95 26.40 -40.31
CA LYS A 5 -29.67 27.01 -39.88
C LYS A 5 -28.76 27.43 -41.04
N ASN A 6 -28.94 26.87 -42.23
CA ASN A 6 -28.09 27.13 -43.38
C ASN A 6 -28.57 28.33 -44.23
N CYS A 7 -29.89 28.46 -44.47
CA CYS A 7 -30.43 29.48 -45.38
C CYS A 7 -31.50 30.40 -44.75
N GLY A 8 -31.81 30.23 -43.46
CA GLY A 8 -32.76 31.06 -42.73
C GLY A 8 -34.22 30.91 -43.17
N THR A 9 -34.54 29.93 -44.02
CA THR A 9 -35.90 29.71 -44.52
C THR A 9 -36.71 28.89 -43.51
N GLU A 10 -37.99 29.24 -43.36
CA GLU A 10 -38.94 28.52 -42.50
C GLU A 10 -39.29 27.14 -43.09
N ILE A 11 -39.24 26.12 -42.25
CA ILE A 11 -39.54 24.72 -42.54
C ILE A 11 -40.79 24.35 -41.72
N ARG A 12 -41.72 23.60 -42.35
CA ARG A 12 -42.90 23.05 -41.67
C ARG A 12 -42.47 22.00 -40.66
N ASP A 13 -43.21 21.83 -39.57
CA ASP A 13 -42.78 20.96 -38.46
C ASP A 13 -42.66 19.48 -38.85
N GLU A 14 -43.40 19.05 -39.87
CA GLU A 14 -43.38 17.70 -40.43
C GLU A 14 -42.24 17.44 -41.41
N ASP A 15 -41.63 18.50 -41.97
CA ASP A 15 -40.60 18.38 -42.99
C ASP A 15 -39.20 18.23 -42.35
N ARG A 16 -38.51 17.13 -42.68
CA ARG A 16 -37.14 16.88 -42.22
C ARG A 16 -36.07 17.52 -43.09
N ILE A 17 -36.40 18.02 -44.28
CA ILE A 17 -35.42 18.57 -45.23
C ILE A 17 -35.89 19.94 -45.68
N CYS A 18 -34.98 20.92 -45.68
CA CYS A 18 -35.28 22.25 -46.19
C CYS A 18 -35.52 22.22 -47.70
N TYR A 19 -36.73 22.56 -48.14
CA TYR A 19 -37.11 22.61 -49.56
C TYR A 19 -36.27 23.59 -50.41
N ARG A 20 -35.58 24.55 -49.77
CA ARG A 20 -34.84 25.60 -50.47
C ARG A 20 -33.36 25.28 -50.68
N CYS A 21 -32.70 24.66 -49.71
CA CYS A 21 -31.25 24.39 -49.76
C CYS A 21 -30.89 22.90 -49.60
N GLY A 22 -31.86 22.02 -49.39
CA GLY A 22 -31.65 20.59 -49.22
C GLY A 22 -31.00 20.18 -47.89
N THR A 23 -30.79 21.11 -46.96
CA THR A 23 -30.22 20.80 -45.64
C THR A 23 -31.23 20.03 -44.79
N GLU A 24 -30.84 18.85 -44.31
CA GLU A 24 -31.62 18.05 -43.37
C GLU A 24 -31.65 18.73 -42.00
N TYR A 25 -32.84 18.80 -41.41
CA TYR A 25 -33.08 19.32 -40.09
C TYR A 25 -32.81 18.23 -39.07
N VAL A 26 -31.71 18.38 -38.34
CA VAL A 26 -31.39 17.56 -37.17
C VAL A 26 -32.06 18.23 -35.97
N GLU A 27 -33.00 17.54 -35.33
CA GLU A 27 -33.50 17.96 -34.02
C GLU A 27 -32.33 17.91 -33.04
N GLU A 28 -31.92 19.08 -32.55
CA GLU A 28 -31.05 19.15 -31.39
C GLU A 28 -31.86 18.66 -30.20
N GLU A 29 -31.68 17.37 -29.85
CA GLU A 29 -32.00 16.90 -28.51
C GLU A 29 -31.42 17.91 -27.54
N SER A 30 -32.27 18.43 -26.66
CA SER A 30 -31.88 19.34 -25.60
C SER A 30 -30.70 18.73 -24.87
N VAL A 31 -29.50 19.25 -25.15
CA VAL A 31 -28.35 19.07 -24.30
C VAL A 31 -28.77 19.78 -23.02
N THR A 32 -29.33 19.00 -22.09
CA THR A 32 -29.38 19.38 -20.69
C THR A 32 -28.00 19.89 -20.39
N GLU A 33 -27.88 21.16 -19.99
CA GLU A 33 -26.62 21.71 -19.49
C GLU A 33 -26.17 20.78 -18.35
N GLU A 34 -25.33 19.80 -18.70
CA GLU A 34 -24.50 19.11 -17.76
C GLU A 34 -23.68 20.23 -17.16
N LYS A 35 -24.07 20.64 -15.95
CA LYS A 35 -23.20 21.42 -15.07
C LYS A 35 -21.83 20.81 -15.25
N ILE A 36 -20.92 21.61 -15.78
CA ILE A 36 -19.50 21.30 -15.73
C ILE A 36 -19.20 21.28 -14.24
N ASP A 37 -19.36 20.10 -13.65
CA ASP A 37 -18.77 19.75 -12.37
C ASP A 37 -17.30 20.06 -12.58
N THR A 38 -16.88 21.17 -11.98
CA THR A 38 -15.49 21.46 -11.68
C THR A 38 -14.85 20.14 -11.31
N ALA A 39 -13.99 19.62 -12.18
CA ALA A 39 -13.46 18.27 -12.08
C ALA A 39 -13.16 17.91 -10.62
N ASP A 40 -14.05 17.09 -10.02
CA ASP A 40 -13.80 16.42 -8.76
C ASP A 40 -12.42 15.77 -8.90
N PRO A 41 -11.44 16.03 -8.02
CA PRO A 41 -10.05 15.64 -8.23
C PRO A 41 -9.95 14.11 -8.19
N LYS A 42 -10.25 13.49 -9.33
CA LYS A 42 -10.35 12.06 -9.61
C LYS A 42 -10.54 11.24 -8.33
N ALA A 43 -11.80 10.95 -8.00
CA ALA A 43 -12.17 9.81 -7.17
C ALA A 43 -11.76 8.50 -7.87
N TYR A 44 -10.45 8.27 -7.96
CA TYR A 44 -9.88 7.06 -8.50
C TYR A 44 -10.32 5.91 -7.59
N LYS A 45 -11.17 5.02 -8.10
CA LYS A 45 -11.52 3.75 -7.45
C LYS A 45 -10.32 2.78 -7.47
N LEU A 46 -9.22 3.15 -6.81
CA LEU A 46 -8.00 2.34 -6.70
C LEU A 46 -8.17 1.31 -5.58
N LYS A 47 -9.00 0.28 -5.83
CA LYS A 47 -9.28 -0.79 -4.86
C LYS A 47 -8.01 -1.39 -4.26
N TRP A 48 -7.00 -1.64 -5.10
CA TRP A 48 -5.69 -2.15 -4.64
C TRP A 48 -4.94 -1.18 -3.73
N HIS A 49 -4.97 0.13 -4.02
CA HIS A 49 -4.31 1.13 -3.19
C HIS A 49 -4.91 1.19 -1.78
N ILE A 50 -6.25 1.23 -1.70
CA ILE A 50 -6.97 1.24 -0.42
C ILE A 50 -6.71 -0.06 0.35
N LEU A 51 -6.78 -1.21 -0.34
CA LEU A 51 -6.47 -2.51 0.25
C LEU A 51 -5.04 -2.56 0.79
N PHE A 52 -4.07 -2.08 0.02
CA PHE A 52 -2.67 -2.07 0.43
C PHE A 52 -2.43 -1.18 1.65
N ILE A 53 -3.04 0.01 1.71
CA ILE A 53 -2.99 0.86 2.90
C ILE A 53 -3.59 0.13 4.10
N ALA A 54 -4.75 -0.53 3.95
CA ALA A 54 -5.35 -1.30 5.03
C ALA A 54 -4.42 -2.43 5.53
N ILE A 55 -3.80 -3.18 4.60
CA ILE A 55 -2.80 -4.20 4.92
C ILE A 55 -1.63 -3.60 5.69
N LEU A 56 -1.09 -2.44 5.28
CA LEU A 56 -0.01 -1.76 6.00
C LEU A 56 -0.40 -1.38 7.43
N MET A 57 -1.60 -0.86 7.64
CA MET A 57 -2.06 -0.42 8.96
C MET A 57 -2.29 -1.62 9.90
N ILE A 58 -2.89 -2.70 9.39
CA ILE A 58 -3.11 -3.94 10.16
C ILE A 58 -1.77 -4.62 10.47
N ALA A 59 -0.89 -4.74 9.48
CA ALA A 59 0.43 -5.33 9.67
C ALA A 59 1.29 -4.47 10.60
N GLY A 60 1.15 -3.14 10.58
CA GLY A 60 1.75 -2.23 11.54
C GLY A 60 1.30 -2.53 12.98
N ALA A 61 0.01 -2.72 13.21
CA ALA A 61 -0.53 -3.06 14.53
C ALA A 61 -0.03 -4.42 15.02
N ALA A 62 -0.08 -5.44 14.16
CA ALA A 62 0.49 -6.76 14.45
C ALA A 62 1.99 -6.64 14.76
N ARG A 63 2.72 -5.78 14.04
CA ARG A 63 4.14 -5.56 14.28
C ARG A 63 4.41 -4.95 15.65
N VAL A 64 3.59 -4.00 16.11
CA VAL A 64 3.70 -3.47 17.48
C VAL A 64 3.58 -4.59 18.49
N PHE A 65 2.56 -5.45 18.35
CA PHE A 65 2.35 -6.59 19.26
C PHE A 65 3.57 -7.52 19.32
N PHE A 66 4.04 -8.02 18.17
CA PHE A 66 5.22 -8.91 18.12
C PHE A 66 6.51 -8.24 18.59
N SER A 67 6.62 -6.91 18.42
CA SER A 67 7.78 -6.16 18.88
C SER A 67 7.80 -6.01 20.40
N VAL A 68 6.64 -5.75 21.01
CA VAL A 68 6.49 -5.75 22.47
C VAL A 68 6.82 -7.13 23.02
N GLN A 69 6.29 -8.21 22.43
CA GLN A 69 6.63 -9.58 22.84
C GLN A 69 8.13 -9.87 22.77
N ALA A 70 8.82 -9.41 21.74
CA ALA A 70 10.27 -9.59 21.60
C ALA A 70 11.07 -8.80 22.65
N ILE A 71 10.65 -7.58 22.99
CA ILE A 71 11.30 -6.73 23.99
C ILE A 71 11.08 -7.26 25.41
N THR A 72 9.83 -7.59 25.75
CA THR A 72 9.48 -8.04 27.11
C THR A 72 9.78 -9.51 27.33
N GLY A 73 9.95 -10.29 26.26
CA GLY A 73 10.03 -11.75 26.35
C GLY A 73 8.68 -12.41 26.64
N TRP A 74 7.57 -11.68 26.53
CA TRP A 74 6.24 -12.19 26.89
C TRP A 74 5.88 -13.44 26.07
N ASN A 75 5.67 -14.56 26.77
CA ASN A 75 5.45 -15.90 26.20
C ASN A 75 6.58 -16.45 25.32
N LEU A 76 7.71 -15.76 25.21
CA LEU A 76 8.86 -16.21 24.40
C LEU A 76 9.75 -17.19 25.18
N TYR A 77 9.83 -17.00 26.50
CA TYR A 77 10.65 -17.80 27.41
C TYR A 77 9.79 -18.58 28.43
N ILE A 78 8.53 -18.87 28.10
CA ILE A 78 7.65 -19.68 28.95
C ILE A 78 7.53 -21.06 28.33
N TYR A 79 7.99 -22.09 29.03
CA TYR A 79 7.86 -23.49 28.62
C TYR A 79 7.09 -24.24 29.70
N ASN A 80 5.94 -24.82 29.35
CA ASN A 80 5.03 -25.49 30.28
C ASN A 80 4.67 -24.65 31.53
N GLY A 81 4.48 -23.33 31.35
CA GLY A 81 4.16 -22.40 32.44
C GLY A 81 5.35 -21.96 33.29
N VAL A 82 6.56 -22.43 33.00
CA VAL A 82 7.80 -22.07 33.71
C VAL A 82 8.61 -21.08 32.89
N ASP A 83 9.08 -20.00 33.53
CA ASP A 83 10.02 -19.06 32.93
C ASP A 83 11.41 -19.71 32.82
N ILE A 84 11.84 -19.96 31.58
CA ILE A 84 13.13 -20.56 31.23
C ILE A 84 14.16 -19.51 30.79
N THR A 85 13.93 -18.22 31.03
CA THR A 85 14.83 -17.13 30.61
C THR A 85 16.27 -17.37 31.06
N VAL A 86 16.47 -17.81 32.31
CA VAL A 86 17.81 -18.09 32.87
C VAL A 86 18.47 -19.24 32.11
N LEU A 87 17.73 -20.30 31.80
CA LEU A 87 18.23 -21.47 31.09
C LEU A 87 18.62 -21.13 29.65
N VAL A 88 17.75 -20.35 28.97
CA VAL A 88 18.00 -19.88 27.62
C VAL A 88 19.24 -19.00 27.57
N ASN A 89 19.42 -18.08 28.53
CA ASN A 89 20.62 -17.25 28.59
C ASN A 89 21.89 -18.03 28.99
N MET A 90 21.76 -19.14 29.72
CA MET A 90 22.89 -20.01 30.04
C MET A 90 23.38 -20.78 28.80
N PHE A 91 22.48 -21.31 27.98
CA PHE A 91 22.85 -22.06 26.78
C PHE A 91 23.14 -21.17 25.56
N TYR A 92 22.45 -20.04 25.45
CA TYR A 92 22.52 -19.12 24.33
C TYR A 92 22.71 -17.68 24.83
N PRO A 93 23.89 -17.36 25.41
CA PRO A 93 24.17 -16.04 25.93
C PRO A 93 24.05 -14.99 24.82
N GLY A 94 23.36 -13.88 25.09
CA GLY A 94 23.17 -12.79 24.12
C GLY A 94 21.86 -12.87 23.32
N ILE A 95 21.11 -13.98 23.39
CA ILE A 95 19.87 -14.14 22.60
C ILE A 95 18.78 -13.17 23.07
N LYS A 96 18.72 -12.87 24.37
CA LYS A 96 17.74 -11.94 24.95
C LYS A 96 17.99 -10.51 24.46
N GLU A 97 19.24 -10.09 24.51
CA GLU A 97 19.71 -8.78 24.05
C GLU A 97 19.42 -8.60 22.56
N LEU A 98 19.69 -9.64 21.76
CA LEU A 98 19.38 -9.65 20.33
C LEU A 98 17.87 -9.51 20.06
N ASN A 99 17.03 -10.20 20.84
CA ASN A 99 15.56 -10.09 20.73
C ASN A 99 15.05 -8.69 21.08
N ILE A 100 15.63 -8.04 22.08
CA ILE A 100 15.30 -6.65 22.44
C ILE A 100 15.63 -5.72 21.27
N VAL A 101 16.84 -5.81 20.70
CA VAL A 101 17.25 -4.98 19.55
C VAL A 101 16.31 -5.22 18.36
N TYR A 102 16.00 -6.47 18.06
CA TYR A 102 15.07 -6.82 16.98
C TYR A 102 13.65 -6.28 17.22
N GLY A 103 13.19 -6.30 18.46
CA GLY A 103 11.91 -5.72 18.86
C GLY A 103 11.88 -4.20 18.69
N VAL A 104 12.94 -3.48 19.09
CA VAL A 104 13.04 -2.03 18.88
C VAL A 104 13.01 -1.68 17.38
N MET A 105 13.77 -2.41 16.55
CA MET A 105 13.72 -2.24 15.09
C MET A 105 12.33 -2.55 14.51
N GLY A 106 11.61 -3.49 15.14
CA GLY A 106 10.22 -3.79 14.83
C GLY A 106 9.26 -2.64 15.10
N LEU A 107 9.41 -1.93 16.24
CA LEU A 107 8.62 -0.74 16.56
C LEU A 107 8.91 0.40 15.57
N LEU A 108 10.18 0.65 15.25
CA LEU A 108 10.56 1.65 14.24
C LEU A 108 9.93 1.33 12.88
N THR A 109 9.89 0.06 12.51
CA THR A 109 9.24 -0.40 11.27
C THR A 109 7.73 -0.19 11.32
N ALA A 110 7.07 -0.49 12.45
CA ALA A 110 5.65 -0.24 12.61
C ALA A 110 5.31 1.25 12.44
N ILE A 111 6.09 2.14 13.06
CA ILE A 111 5.95 3.60 12.89
C ILE A 111 6.08 3.99 11.41
N LEU A 112 7.10 3.46 10.72
CA LEU A 112 7.28 3.69 9.29
C LEU A 112 6.09 3.21 8.46
N MET A 113 5.48 2.06 8.78
CA MET A 113 4.29 1.55 8.08
C MET A 113 3.11 2.52 8.21
N TYR A 114 2.88 3.08 9.40
CA TYR A 114 1.87 4.13 9.60
C TYR A 114 2.20 5.41 8.84
N CYS A 115 3.45 5.90 8.91
CA CYS A 115 3.88 7.09 8.18
C CYS A 115 3.71 6.94 6.66
N VAL A 116 4.15 5.81 6.10
CA VAL A 116 3.99 5.47 4.68
C VAL A 116 2.51 5.36 4.33
N GLY A 117 1.70 4.71 5.16
CA GLY A 117 0.25 4.64 4.99
C GLY A 117 -0.41 6.01 4.89
N PHE A 118 -0.13 6.92 5.84
CA PHE A 118 -0.65 8.29 5.80
C PHE A 118 -0.15 9.10 4.61
N TRP A 119 1.10 8.88 4.16
CA TRP A 119 1.62 9.52 2.96
C TRP A 119 1.01 8.97 1.68
N LEU A 120 0.68 7.68 1.64
CA LEU A 120 -0.03 7.04 0.53
C LEU A 120 -1.47 7.57 0.43
N ILE A 121 -2.20 7.70 1.56
CA ILE A 121 -3.55 8.31 1.59
C ILE A 121 -3.53 9.72 0.98
N LYS A 122 -2.49 10.50 1.29
CA LYS A 122 -2.33 11.87 0.79
C LYS A 122 -1.61 11.95 -0.57
N PHE A 123 -1.37 10.82 -1.23
CA PHE A 123 -0.64 10.73 -2.49
C PHE A 123 0.67 11.55 -2.51
N ARG A 124 1.43 11.56 -1.40
CA ARG A 124 2.66 12.34 -1.31
C ARG A 124 3.79 11.71 -2.12
N ARG A 125 4.55 12.51 -2.88
CA ARG A 125 5.66 12.00 -3.71
C ARG A 125 6.71 11.21 -2.93
N LYS A 126 6.97 11.61 -1.68
CA LYS A 126 7.91 10.90 -0.80
C LYS A 126 7.43 9.50 -0.40
N ALA A 127 6.14 9.18 -0.48
CA ALA A 127 5.58 7.89 -0.07
C ALA A 127 6.27 6.72 -0.78
N LEU A 128 6.52 6.82 -2.08
CA LEU A 128 7.13 5.74 -2.88
C LEU A 128 8.56 5.45 -2.41
N LYS A 129 9.36 6.49 -2.18
CA LYS A 129 10.74 6.36 -1.70
C LYS A 129 10.77 5.68 -0.34
N TRP A 130 9.95 6.16 0.60
CA TRP A 130 9.90 5.61 1.95
C TRP A 130 9.29 4.20 2.01
N MET A 131 8.35 3.87 1.14
CA MET A 131 7.83 2.52 0.98
C MET A 131 8.94 1.54 0.57
N GLY A 132 9.76 1.91 -0.42
CA GLY A 132 10.91 1.10 -0.85
C GLY A 132 11.93 0.91 0.27
N ILE A 133 12.29 1.99 0.96
CA ILE A 133 13.20 1.96 2.12
C ILE A 133 12.65 1.05 3.23
N MET A 134 11.35 1.13 3.53
CA MET A 134 10.69 0.30 4.54
C MET A 134 10.81 -1.19 4.21
N PHE A 135 10.50 -1.60 2.97
CA PHE A 135 10.60 -3.01 2.57
C PHE A 135 12.04 -3.52 2.59
N LEU A 136 12.97 -2.79 1.98
CA LEU A 136 14.38 -3.19 1.92
C LEU A 136 15.03 -3.19 3.31
N GLY A 137 14.78 -2.16 4.11
CA GLY A 137 15.27 -2.05 5.47
C GLY A 137 14.79 -3.21 6.34
N TRP A 138 13.52 -3.60 6.22
CA TRP A 138 12.99 -4.72 6.98
C TRP A 138 13.58 -6.07 6.56
N ILE A 139 13.74 -6.30 5.26
CA ILE A 139 14.44 -7.50 4.75
C ILE A 139 15.87 -7.55 5.30
N ALA A 140 16.60 -6.44 5.27
CA ALA A 140 17.96 -6.37 5.81
C ALA A 140 18.00 -6.69 7.31
N VAL A 141 17.12 -6.09 8.11
CA VAL A 141 17.00 -6.39 9.55
C VAL A 141 16.71 -7.87 9.79
N ARG A 142 15.84 -8.48 8.97
CA ARG A 142 15.53 -9.92 9.07
C ARG A 142 16.77 -10.77 8.79
N VAL A 143 17.47 -10.54 7.69
CA VAL A 143 18.67 -11.31 7.32
C VAL A 143 19.76 -11.17 8.39
N LEU A 144 20.00 -9.96 8.89
CA LEU A 144 20.98 -9.71 9.95
C LEU A 144 20.60 -10.41 11.26
N TYR A 145 19.32 -10.34 11.66
CA TYR A 145 18.84 -11.01 12.86
C TYR A 145 19.00 -12.53 12.78
N ILE A 146 18.64 -13.16 11.64
CA ILE A 146 18.79 -14.62 11.47
C ILE A 146 20.26 -15.03 11.47
N GLY A 147 21.12 -14.23 10.85
CA GLY A 147 22.58 -14.44 10.91
C GLY A 147 23.09 -14.42 12.35
N ALA A 148 22.71 -13.39 13.12
CA ALA A 148 23.08 -13.26 14.52
C ALA A 148 22.53 -14.41 15.39
N VAL A 149 21.26 -14.80 15.22
CA VAL A 149 20.67 -15.96 15.92
C VAL A 149 21.42 -17.25 15.55
N SER A 150 21.80 -17.43 14.28
CA SER A 150 22.53 -18.62 13.85
C SER A 150 23.91 -18.73 14.50
N LEU A 151 24.60 -17.60 14.66
CA LEU A 151 25.89 -17.52 15.35
C LEU A 151 25.75 -17.84 16.85
N VAL A 152 24.77 -17.22 17.53
CA VAL A 152 24.53 -17.43 18.96
C VAL A 152 24.09 -18.88 19.26
N SER A 153 23.20 -19.42 18.44
CA SER A 153 22.65 -20.77 18.63
C SER A 153 23.54 -21.90 18.12
N LYS A 154 24.58 -21.59 17.35
CA LYS A 154 25.40 -22.56 16.60
C LYS A 154 24.54 -23.50 15.72
N ARG A 155 23.39 -23.02 15.25
CA ARG A 155 22.47 -23.73 14.36
C ARG A 155 22.16 -22.89 13.14
N ASN A 156 21.94 -23.56 12.01
CA ASN A 156 21.53 -22.89 10.79
C ASN A 156 20.05 -22.46 10.87
N SER A 157 19.80 -21.23 11.30
CA SER A 157 18.42 -20.74 11.45
C SER A 157 17.75 -20.42 10.11
N PHE A 158 18.49 -20.46 8.99
CA PHE A 158 17.94 -20.29 7.65
C PHE A 158 17.10 -21.48 7.19
N GLU A 159 17.23 -22.67 7.79
CA GLU A 159 16.40 -23.84 7.45
C GLU A 159 14.94 -23.69 7.89
N ASN A 160 14.64 -22.72 8.75
CA ASN A 160 13.29 -22.48 9.22
C ASN A 160 12.43 -21.89 8.09
N SER A 161 11.51 -22.71 7.55
CA SER A 161 10.64 -22.36 6.42
C SER A 161 9.76 -21.13 6.69
N THR A 162 9.36 -20.90 7.94
CA THR A 162 8.59 -19.71 8.34
C THR A 162 9.42 -18.43 8.20
N ILE A 163 10.74 -18.52 8.43
CA ILE A 163 11.63 -17.37 8.30
C ILE A 163 11.81 -17.01 6.82
N ILE A 164 12.14 -18.00 5.98
CA ILE A 164 12.29 -17.80 4.53
C ILE A 164 10.99 -17.23 3.93
N SER A 165 9.84 -17.82 4.26
CA SER A 165 8.56 -17.40 3.70
C SER A 165 8.21 -15.96 4.03
N THR A 166 8.58 -15.46 5.22
CA THR A 166 8.39 -14.04 5.54
C THR A 166 9.24 -13.11 4.67
N ILE A 167 10.52 -13.43 4.45
CA ILE A 167 11.42 -12.63 3.61
C ILE A 167 10.88 -12.59 2.18
N VAL A 168 10.51 -13.76 1.65
CA VAL A 168 9.89 -13.89 0.32
C VAL A 168 8.59 -13.09 0.24
N GLY A 169 7.74 -13.15 1.27
CA GLY A 169 6.51 -12.36 1.35
C GLY A 169 6.76 -10.85 1.26
N TYR A 170 7.75 -10.32 2.00
CA TYR A 170 8.13 -8.91 1.92
C TYR A 170 8.69 -8.54 0.53
N MET A 171 9.49 -9.42 -0.09
CA MET A 171 10.00 -9.20 -1.44
C MET A 171 8.87 -9.13 -2.47
N ILE A 172 7.96 -10.11 -2.46
CA ILE A 172 6.82 -10.15 -3.39
C ILE A 172 5.94 -8.91 -3.22
N LEU A 173 5.57 -8.58 -1.98
CA LEU A 173 4.72 -7.42 -1.71
C LEU A 173 5.43 -6.11 -2.11
N GLY A 174 6.74 -6.00 -1.86
CA GLY A 174 7.54 -4.87 -2.30
C GLY A 174 7.56 -4.72 -3.81
N VAL A 175 7.79 -5.80 -4.56
CA VAL A 175 7.83 -5.80 -6.04
C VAL A 175 6.46 -5.47 -6.63
N ILE A 176 5.38 -6.13 -6.16
CA ILE A 176 4.02 -5.87 -6.65
C ILE A 176 3.68 -4.39 -6.48
N ASN A 177 3.93 -3.82 -5.30
CA ASN A 177 3.62 -2.42 -5.04
C ASN A 177 4.56 -1.47 -5.78
N TRP A 178 5.84 -1.83 -5.93
CA TRP A 178 6.76 -1.07 -6.77
C TRP A 178 6.28 -0.98 -8.21
N VAL A 179 5.90 -2.10 -8.84
CA VAL A 179 5.35 -2.11 -10.20
C VAL A 179 4.04 -1.33 -10.27
N TYR A 180 3.15 -1.53 -9.30
CA TYR A 180 1.84 -0.86 -9.23
C TYR A 180 1.97 0.67 -9.20
N TYR A 181 2.82 1.21 -8.32
CA TYR A 181 3.02 2.65 -8.17
C TYR A 181 3.96 3.24 -9.22
N SER A 182 4.89 2.44 -9.77
CA SER A 182 5.76 2.89 -10.86
C SER A 182 4.99 3.20 -12.14
N ARG A 183 3.87 2.51 -12.37
CA ARG A 183 2.94 2.77 -13.47
C ARG A 183 1.95 3.90 -13.19
N ARG A 184 1.96 4.47 -11.98
CA ARG A 184 1.00 5.48 -11.49
C ARG A 184 1.66 6.64 -10.78
N LYS A 185 2.89 7.00 -11.20
CA LYS A 185 3.70 8.05 -10.55
C LYS A 185 3.03 9.42 -10.64
N GLU A 186 2.22 9.63 -11.68
CA GLU A 186 1.42 10.83 -11.93
C GLU A 186 0.37 11.11 -10.85
N LEU A 187 -0.07 10.09 -10.09
CA LEU A 187 -0.98 10.28 -8.97
C LEU A 187 -0.32 11.04 -7.80
N PHE A 188 1.02 11.02 -7.73
CA PHE A 188 1.77 11.54 -6.60
C PHE A 188 2.24 12.97 -6.85
N VAL A 189 1.29 13.90 -6.73
CA VAL A 189 1.50 15.34 -6.94
C VAL A 189 1.59 16.03 -5.57
N LYS A 190 2.75 16.65 -5.30
CA LYS A 190 3.24 17.18 -4.00
C LYS A 190 4.07 16.17 -3.19
#